data_AF-A0A8T2R227-F1
#
_entry.id   AF-A0A8T2R227-F1
#
_cell.length_a   1.000
_cell.length_b   1.000
_cell.length_c   1.000
_cell.angle_alpha   90.00
_cell.angle_beta   90.00
_cell.angle_gamma   90.00
#
_symmetry.space_group_name_H-M   'P 1'
#
loop_
_entity.id
_entity.type
_entity.pdbx_description
1 polymer ?
#
loop_
_entity_poly.entity_id
_entity_poly.type
_entity_poly.pdbx_seq_one_letter_code
_entity_poly.pdbx_strand_id
1 'polypeptide(L)'
;MVTKLVNIIRKLDSSDPFRIKMTGQLLEKLYSMGVIPSQKSLALCDKLSVSSFCRRRLAVVLVRLRLAENLKEAVTFIEQGHIRVGPDTVTDPAFSVTRNMEDFVTWVDTSKIRRKVLQYNDRLDDYDLLN
;
A
#
# COMPACT_ATOMS: atom_id res chain seq x y z
N MET A 1 -0.83 10.13 16.81
CA MET A 1 -0.97 11.45 16.14
C MET A 1 -2.37 11.62 15.52
N VAL A 2 -2.85 10.68 14.69
CA VAL A 2 -4.21 10.73 14.09
C VAL A 2 -5.33 10.77 15.13
N THR A 3 -5.28 9.91 16.14
CA THR A 3 -6.27 9.88 17.25
C THR A 3 -6.35 11.20 18.03
N LYS A 4 -5.22 11.89 18.22
CA LYS A 4 -5.18 13.21 18.86
C LYS A 4 -5.90 14.26 18.01
N LEU A 5 -5.68 14.25 16.69
CA LEU A 5 -6.35 15.17 15.76
C LEU A 5 -7.87 14.92 15.73
N VAL A 6 -8.28 13.66 15.68
CA VAL A 6 -9.71 13.27 15.74
C VAL A 6 -10.38 13.77 17.03
N ASN A 7 -9.69 13.65 18.17
CA ASN A 7 -10.20 14.15 19.45
C ASN A 7 -10.35 15.68 19.47
N ILE A 8 -9.46 16.41 18.81
CA ILE A 8 -9.57 17.88 18.69
C ILE A 8 -10.76 18.24 17.79
N ILE A 9 -10.90 17.60 16.63
CA ILE A 9 -12.00 17.83 15.69
C ILE A 9 -13.36 17.53 16.34
N ARG A 10 -13.43 16.50 17.20
CA ARG A 10 -14.64 16.17 17.96
C ARG A 10 -15.08 17.22 18.97
N LYS A 11 -14.15 18.02 19.50
CA LYS A 11 -14.46 19.08 20.47
C LYS A 11 -15.10 20.31 19.81
N LEU A 12 -15.00 20.44 18.49
CA LEU A 12 -15.64 21.52 17.74
C LEU A 12 -17.14 21.26 17.58
N ASP A 13 -17.91 22.34 17.43
CA ASP A 13 -19.35 22.24 17.20
C ASP A 13 -19.67 21.48 15.90
N SER A 14 -20.78 20.73 15.87
CA SER A 14 -21.16 19.93 14.68
C SER A 14 -21.49 20.76 13.45
N SER A 15 -21.93 22.01 13.64
CA SER A 15 -22.34 22.92 12.58
C SER A 15 -21.17 23.77 12.04
N ASP A 16 -20.00 23.70 12.68
CA ASP A 16 -18.82 24.45 12.26
C ASP A 16 -18.34 23.98 10.86
N PRO A 17 -18.30 24.87 9.86
CA PRO A 17 -17.79 24.55 8.52
C PRO A 17 -16.36 23.99 8.54
N PHE A 18 -15.52 24.43 9.50
CA PHE A 18 -14.15 23.95 9.64
C PHE A 18 -14.12 22.47 10.05
N ARG A 19 -14.98 22.07 10.99
CA ARG A 19 -15.10 20.66 11.42
C ARG A 19 -15.50 19.76 10.26
N ILE A 20 -16.49 20.17 9.48
CA ILE A 20 -17.00 19.39 8.33
C ILE A 20 -15.89 19.20 7.29
N LYS A 21 -15.21 20.30 6.91
CA LYS A 21 -14.12 20.27 5.93
C LYS A 21 -12.95 19.40 6.38
N MET A 22 -12.47 19.61 7.62
CA MET A 22 -11.34 18.86 8.16
C MET A 22 -11.66 17.37 8.34
N THR A 23 -12.89 17.05 8.73
CA THR A 23 -13.36 15.66 8.83
C THR A 23 -13.33 14.98 7.46
N GLY A 24 -13.85 15.64 6.42
CA GLY A 24 -13.83 15.13 5.05
C GLY A 24 -12.41 14.86 4.57
N GLN A 25 -11.52 15.85 4.68
CA GLN A 25 -10.12 15.73 4.25
C GLN A 25 -9.37 14.61 4.99
N LEU A 26 -9.60 14.47 6.30
CA LEU A 26 -8.96 13.42 7.09
C LEU A 26 -9.42 12.03 6.64
N LEU A 27 -10.73 11.84 6.47
CA LEU A 27 -11.29 10.54 6.07
C LEU A 27 -10.88 10.16 4.66
N GLU A 28 -10.88 11.11 3.72
CA GLU A 28 -10.40 10.91 2.37
C GLU A 28 -8.91 10.50 2.34
N LYS A 29 -8.06 11.18 3.11
CA LYS A 29 -6.63 10.86 3.18
C LYS A 29 -6.38 9.48 3.78
N LEU A 30 -7.05 9.14 4.89
CA LEU A 30 -6.92 7.82 5.51
C LEU A 30 -7.44 6.69 4.62
N TYR A 31 -8.51 6.96 3.86
CA TYR A 31 -9.08 6.00 2.92
C TYR A 31 -8.16 5.77 1.73
N SER A 32 -7.65 6.84 1.10
CA SER A 32 -6.70 6.74 -0.03
C SER A 32 -5.40 6.02 0.36
N MET A 33 -4.91 6.23 1.59
CA MET A 33 -3.77 5.47 2.15
C MET A 33 -4.09 3.99 2.44
N GLY A 34 -5.37 3.60 2.45
CA GLY A 34 -5.78 2.21 2.67
C GLY A 34 -5.84 1.78 4.14
N VAL A 35 -5.71 2.73 5.08
CA VAL A 35 -5.67 2.43 6.52
C VAL A 35 -7.08 2.21 7.08
N ILE A 36 -8.09 2.87 6.50
CA ILE A 36 -9.51 2.66 6.83
C ILE A 36 -10.27 2.06 5.64
N PRO A 37 -11.31 1.24 5.90
CA PRO A 37 -12.10 0.60 4.85
C PRO A 37 -13.18 1.52 4.25
N SER A 38 -13.57 2.61 4.93
CA SER A 38 -14.67 3.48 4.49
C SER A 38 -14.50 4.90 5.02
N GLN A 39 -15.03 5.88 4.28
CA GLN A 39 -15.03 7.30 4.64
C GLN A 39 -16.29 7.73 5.42
N LYS A 40 -17.17 6.79 5.79
CA LYS A 40 -18.51 7.12 6.32
C LYS A 40 -18.51 7.64 7.77
N SER A 41 -17.55 7.25 8.60
CA SER A 41 -17.61 7.56 10.03
C SER A 41 -16.25 7.83 10.64
N LEU A 42 -16.18 8.92 11.41
CA LEU A 42 -15.01 9.30 12.22
C LEU A 42 -14.74 8.29 13.35
N ALA A 43 -15.73 7.49 13.75
CA ALA A 43 -15.56 6.44 14.76
C ALA A 43 -14.58 5.33 14.32
N LEU A 44 -14.38 5.16 13.00
CA LEU A 44 -13.37 4.24 12.46
C LEU A 44 -11.96 4.68 12.85
N CYS A 45 -11.73 5.98 13.04
CA CYS A 45 -10.43 6.51 13.40
C CYS A 45 -10.06 6.24 14.88
N ASP A 46 -11.04 5.97 15.75
CA ASP A 46 -10.78 5.60 17.15
C ASP A 46 -10.20 4.18 17.26
N LYS A 47 -10.62 3.29 16.37
CA LYS A 47 -10.17 1.89 16.29
C LYS A 47 -8.89 1.74 15.44
N LEU A 48 -8.28 2.85 15.04
CA LEU A 48 -7.11 2.86 14.16
C LEU A 48 -5.88 2.34 14.91
N SER A 49 -5.51 1.09 14.65
CA SER A 49 -4.31 0.48 15.21
C SER A 49 -3.08 0.74 14.35
N VAL A 50 -1.90 0.64 14.97
CA VAL A 50 -0.60 0.68 14.25
C VAL A 50 -0.53 -0.44 13.21
N SER A 51 -1.13 -1.60 13.50
CA SER A 51 -1.17 -2.74 12.58
C SER A 51 -1.88 -2.42 11.26
N SER A 52 -2.84 -1.48 11.23
CA SER A 52 -3.45 -1.04 9.97
C SER A 52 -2.46 -0.33 9.04
N PHE A 53 -1.50 0.41 9.58
CA PHE A 53 -0.40 0.99 8.80
C PHE A 53 0.61 -0.07 8.38
N CYS A 54 1.01 -0.97 9.30
CA CYS A 54 1.96 -2.02 8.98
C CYS A 54 1.45 -2.95 7.87
N ARG A 55 0.14 -3.19 7.79
CA ARG A 55 -0.50 -3.96 6.70
C ARG A 55 -0.49 -3.27 5.34
N ARG A 56 -0.11 -2.00 5.26
CA ARG A 56 0.08 -1.25 4.01
C ARG A 56 1.55 -1.14 3.57
N ARG A 57 2.48 -1.71 4.34
CA ARG A 57 3.89 -1.84 3.91
C ARG A 57 4.00 -2.75 2.69
N LEU A 58 4.88 -2.41 1.76
CA LEU A 58 5.08 -3.12 0.50
C LEU A 58 5.28 -4.62 0.72
N ALA A 59 6.13 -5.01 1.68
CA ALA A 59 6.35 -6.43 2.00
C ALA A 59 5.06 -7.18 2.36
N VAL A 60 4.16 -6.57 3.13
CA VAL A 60 2.88 -7.20 3.52
C VAL A 60 1.89 -7.22 2.35
N VAL A 61 1.92 -6.17 1.53
CA VAL A 61 1.10 -6.07 0.32
C VAL A 61 1.49 -7.16 -0.68
N LEU A 62 2.79 -7.42 -0.89
CA LEU A 62 3.27 -8.49 -1.78
C LEU A 62 2.74 -9.87 -1.40
N VAL A 63 2.76 -10.20 -0.10
CA VAL A 63 2.22 -11.49 0.39
C VAL A 63 0.72 -11.58 0.14
N ARG A 64 -0.02 -10.48 0.34
CA ARG A 64 -1.46 -10.43 0.06
C ARG A 64 -1.79 -10.53 -1.43
N LEU A 65 -0.95 -9.97 -2.30
CA LEU A 65 -1.06 -10.08 -3.76
C LEU A 65 -0.56 -11.42 -4.32
N ARG A 66 -0.10 -12.35 -3.46
CA ARG A 66 0.47 -13.65 -3.86
C ARG A 66 1.71 -13.54 -4.75
N LEU A 67 2.45 -12.43 -4.65
CA LEU A 67 3.76 -12.26 -5.31
C LEU A 67 4.89 -12.92 -4.50
N ALA A 68 4.69 -13.12 -3.20
CA ALA A 68 5.56 -13.88 -2.33
C ALA A 68 4.73 -14.79 -1.42
N GLU A 69 5.27 -15.95 -1.05
CA GLU A 69 4.58 -16.86 -0.13
C GLU A 69 4.70 -16.37 1.31
N ASN A 70 5.90 -15.92 1.68
CA ASN A 70 6.26 -15.54 3.04
C ASN A 70 6.72 -14.08 3.15
N LEU A 71 6.54 -13.48 4.34
CA LEU A 71 6.98 -12.10 4.58
C LEU A 71 8.50 -11.93 4.48
N LYS A 72 9.27 -12.95 4.88
CA LYS A 72 10.74 -12.93 4.77
C LYS A 72 11.18 -12.87 3.32
N GLU A 73 10.57 -13.68 2.45
CA GLU A 73 10.85 -13.66 1.01
C GLU A 73 10.44 -12.34 0.37
N ALA A 74 9.27 -11.80 0.74
CA ALA A 74 8.82 -10.51 0.26
C ALA A 74 9.85 -9.40 0.57
N VAL A 75 10.42 -9.40 1.78
CA VAL A 75 11.50 -8.47 2.15
C VAL A 75 12.72 -8.68 1.27
N THR A 76 13.19 -9.93 1.13
CA THR A 76 14.35 -10.25 0.28
C THR A 76 14.16 -9.81 -1.17
N PHE A 77 12.98 -10.03 -1.76
CA PHE A 77 12.68 -9.62 -3.14
C PHE A 77 12.69 -8.10 -3.32
N ILE A 78 12.20 -7.36 -2.33
CA ILE A 78 12.23 -5.89 -2.35
C ILE A 78 13.68 -5.40 -2.20
N GLU A 79 14.44 -5.89 -1.24
CA GLU A 79 15.83 -5.47 -0.98
C GLU A 79 16.74 -5.78 -2.18
N GLN A 80 16.49 -6.87 -2.91
CA GLN A 80 17.19 -7.21 -4.15
C GLN A 80 16.75 -6.37 -5.36
N GLY A 81 15.71 -5.54 -5.22
CA GLY A 81 15.21 -4.67 -6.29
C GLY A 81 14.39 -5.40 -7.36
N HIS A 82 13.73 -6.50 -7.02
CA HIS A 82 12.89 -7.25 -7.97
C HIS A 82 11.47 -6.67 -8.13
N ILE A 83 11.07 -5.75 -7.27
CA ILE A 83 9.72 -5.18 -7.21
C ILE A 83 9.74 -3.71 -7.62
N ARG A 84 8.80 -3.33 -8.47
CA ARG A 84 8.49 -1.94 -8.80
C ARG A 84 7.07 -1.57 -8.41
N VAL A 85 6.85 -0.29 -8.16
CA VAL A 85 5.53 0.30 -7.95
C VAL A 85 5.34 1.35 -9.03
N GLY A 86 4.53 1.04 -10.04
CA GLY A 86 4.46 1.86 -11.25
C GLY A 86 5.80 1.81 -12.03
N PRO A 87 6.38 2.96 -12.43
CA PRO A 87 7.64 2.98 -13.17
C PRO A 87 8.87 2.75 -12.27
N ASP A 88 8.77 3.04 -10.97
CA ASP A 88 9.92 3.13 -10.08
C ASP A 88 10.19 1.82 -9.35
N THR A 89 11.46 1.40 -9.33
CA THR A 89 11.92 0.25 -8.55
C THR A 89 12.05 0.64 -7.09
N VAL A 90 11.45 -0.14 -6.19
CA VAL A 90 11.44 0.15 -4.75
C VAL A 90 12.31 -0.87 -4.03
N THR A 91 13.27 -0.38 -3.25
CA THR A 91 14.20 -1.21 -2.46
C THR A 91 13.93 -1.17 -0.96
N ASP A 92 13.04 -0.29 -0.49
CA ASP A 92 12.65 -0.18 0.92
C ASP A 92 11.41 -1.05 1.22
N PRO A 93 11.52 -2.11 2.05
CA PRO A 93 10.37 -2.91 2.47
C PRO A 93 9.34 -2.16 3.32
N ALA A 94 9.74 -1.03 3.92
CA ALA A 94 8.87 -0.16 4.71
C ALA A 94 8.02 0.80 3.87
N PHE A 95 8.22 0.84 2.54
CA PHE A 95 7.46 1.68 1.64
C PHE A 95 5.94 1.45 1.82
N SER A 96 5.19 2.53 2.05
CA SER A 96 3.75 2.44 2.31
C SER A 96 2.95 2.57 1.02
N VAL A 97 2.28 1.50 0.62
CA VAL A 97 1.51 1.43 -0.62
C VAL A 97 0.10 1.96 -0.41
N THR A 98 -0.27 3.02 -1.13
CA THR A 98 -1.64 3.56 -1.14
C THR A 98 -2.59 2.62 -1.90
N ARG A 99 -3.91 2.81 -1.78
CA ARG A 99 -4.89 1.96 -2.51
C ARG A 99 -4.67 2.02 -4.01
N ASN A 100 -4.48 3.22 -4.54
CA ASN A 100 -4.33 3.43 -5.99
C ASN A 100 -3.00 2.89 -6.52
N MET A 101 -1.95 2.86 -5.69
CA MET A 101 -0.64 2.32 -6.07
C MET A 101 -0.60 0.79 -6.05
N GLU A 102 -1.51 0.14 -5.33
CA GLU A 102 -1.53 -1.32 -5.16
C GLU A 102 -1.69 -2.06 -6.50
N ASP A 103 -2.47 -1.52 -7.43
CA ASP A 103 -2.69 -2.09 -8.76
C ASP A 103 -1.43 -2.04 -9.65
N PHE A 104 -0.46 -1.17 -9.32
CA PHE A 104 0.78 -0.99 -10.07
C PHE A 104 1.98 -1.71 -9.43
N VAL A 105 1.75 -2.50 -8.39
CA VAL A 105 2.81 -3.32 -7.77
C VAL A 105 3.06 -4.54 -8.65
N THR A 106 4.23 -4.61 -9.26
CA THR A 106 4.61 -5.73 -10.14
C THR A 106 6.11 -6.01 -10.09
N TRP A 107 6.54 -7.07 -10.76
CA TRP A 107 7.95 -7.36 -10.94
C TRP A 107 8.61 -6.34 -11.87
N VAL A 108 9.88 -6.06 -11.62
CA VAL A 108 10.74 -5.38 -12.59
C VAL A 108 10.87 -6.24 -13.84
N ASP A 109 10.92 -5.62 -15.02
CA ASP A 109 10.89 -6.34 -16.30
C ASP A 109 12.10 -7.26 -16.48
N THR A 110 13.28 -6.83 -16.00
CA THR A 110 14.55 -7.59 -15.99
C THR A 110 14.65 -8.61 -14.84
N SER A 111 13.61 -8.75 -14.00
CA SER A 111 13.65 -9.66 -12.85
C SER A 111 13.74 -11.13 -13.28
N LYS A 112 14.72 -11.84 -12.72
CA LYS A 112 14.86 -13.29 -12.90
C LYS A 112 13.64 -14.07 -12.36
N ILE A 113 12.97 -13.53 -11.34
CA ILE A 113 11.77 -14.13 -10.75
C ILE A 113 10.61 -14.05 -11.76
N ARG A 114 10.42 -12.88 -12.40
CA ARG A 114 9.43 -12.70 -13.47
C ARG A 114 9.66 -13.69 -14.60
N ARG A 115 10.91 -13.82 -15.05
CA ARG A 115 11.31 -14.78 -16.10
C ARG A 115 10.92 -16.21 -15.73
N LYS A 116 11.24 -16.64 -14.50
CA LYS A 116 10.91 -17.99 -14.03
C LYS A 116 9.39 -18.23 -13.97
N VAL A 117 8.62 -17.23 -13.55
CA VAL A 117 7.15 -17.31 -13.52
C VAL A 117 6.56 -17.39 -14.93
N LEU A 118 7.07 -16.60 -15.87
CA LEU A 118 6.61 -16.65 -17.27
C LEU A 118 6.97 -17.98 -17.94
N GLN A 119 8.18 -18.49 -17.69
CA GLN A 119 8.63 -19.78 -18.18
C GLN A 119 7.76 -20.92 -17.64
N TYR A 120 7.45 -20.92 -16.34
CA TYR A 120 6.56 -21.91 -15.73
C TYR A 120 5.15 -21.89 -16.35
N ASN A 121 4.68 -20.72 -16.79
CA ASN A 121 3.38 -20.55 -17.44
C ASN A 121 3.41 -20.75 -18.96
N ASP A 122 4.54 -21.15 -19.55
CA ASP A 122 4.76 -21.26 -21.00
C ASP A 122 4.46 -19.96 -21.77
N ARG A 123 4.73 -18.81 -21.14
CA ARG A 123 4.52 -17.45 -21.69
C ARG A 123 5.80 -16.64 -21.78
N LEU A 124 6.95 -17.32 -21.77
CA LEU A 124 8.23 -16.64 -21.90
C LEU A 124 8.44 -16.22 -23.36
N ASP A 125 8.52 -14.91 -23.59
CA ASP A 125 8.96 -14.34 -24.85
C ASP A 125 10.41 -13.86 -24.68
N ASP A 126 11.32 -14.43 -25.47
CA ASP A 126 12.75 -14.13 -25.40
C ASP A 126 13.08 -12.75 -25.99
N TYR A 127 12.20 -12.16 -26.81
CA TYR A 127 12.37 -10.80 -27.34
C TYR A 127 12.35 -9.74 -26.22
N ASP A 128 11.46 -9.93 -25.24
CA ASP A 128 11.32 -9.05 -24.06
C ASP A 128 12.56 -9.07 -23.15
N LEU A 129 13.46 -10.05 -23.31
CA LEU A 129 14.67 -10.19 -22.50
C LEU A 129 15.88 -9.41 -23.03
N LEU A 130 15.79 -8.90 -24.27
CA LEU A 130 16.89 -8.22 -24.97
C LEU A 130 16.89 -6.69 -24.77
N ASN A 131 15.89 -6.14 -24.07
CA ASN A 131 15.72 -4.71 -23.79
C ASN A 131 16.04 -4.34 -22.34
#